data_AF-A0A821G060-F1
#
_entry.id   AF-A0A821G060-F1
#
_cell.length_a   1.000
_cell.length_b   1.000
_cell.length_c   1.000
_cell.angle_alpha   90.00
_cell.angle_beta   90.00
_cell.angle_gamma   90.00
#
_symmetry.space_group_name_H-M   'P 1'
#
loop_
_entity.id
_entity.type
_entity.pdbx_description
1 polymer ?
#
loop_
_entity_poly.entity_id
_entity_poly.type
_entity_poly.pdbx_seq_one_letter_code
_entity_poly.pdbx_strand_id
1 'polypeptide(L)'
;MKNINWKKLIPHVIAVAIFAIIAIIYCKPAFDGKVLQQDDTSQWRAMAQSSFKFKETHGHFPLWTNSMFCGMPAYQIAMDLENVFSTEPLNKIVTLGLPKPASFFFLACICFYFLACALCCNPYVAIATALSYAYCTYNPIIIAVGHETKMLAIAWMPALIGSLVLLFDKKYIWGTFLTAFTSAYLIGANHLQITYYTAIIIVFMSIGFAVYCFMHKQIKHLFVVAALAILAALVGVGNNIMTLRTTSEYGKLSIRGGSALATENDKGKATKTGLNKDYAMSYSLYKTEPLAMMIPRAFGGGSGEIDEAKSKAVEKLSEMQPQLAQQLQGYIQASYWGGIGATAGPPYIGAIICFLAFIGFVILDNKYKWWILACTVFTLM
;
A
#
# COMPACT_ATOMS: atom_id res chain seq x y z
N MET A 1 -2.10 13.19 -39.44
CA MET A 1 -2.62 12.61 -38.19
C MET A 1 -2.75 11.10 -38.40
N LYS A 2 -2.04 10.26 -37.62
CA LYS A 2 -2.17 8.80 -37.77
C LYS A 2 -3.60 8.41 -37.37
N ASN A 3 -4.32 7.70 -38.25
CA ASN A 3 -5.64 7.18 -37.96
C ASN A 3 -5.60 6.36 -36.65
N ILE A 4 -6.37 6.81 -35.65
CA ILE A 4 -6.50 6.10 -34.38
C ILE A 4 -7.17 4.76 -34.67
N ASN A 5 -6.50 3.67 -34.34
CA ASN A 5 -7.05 2.33 -34.53
C ASN A 5 -8.00 1.99 -33.37
N TRP A 6 -9.26 2.38 -33.52
CA TRP A 6 -10.31 2.17 -32.53
C TRP A 6 -10.43 0.72 -32.07
N LYS A 7 -10.22 -0.26 -32.96
CA LYS A 7 -10.30 -1.69 -32.61
C LYS A 7 -9.26 -2.10 -31.54
N LYS A 8 -8.10 -1.43 -31.51
CA LYS A 8 -7.07 -1.67 -30.48
C LYS A 8 -7.38 -0.98 -29.15
N LEU A 9 -8.23 0.06 -29.15
CA LEU A 9 -8.59 0.80 -27.94
C LEU A 9 -9.78 0.18 -27.21
N ILE A 10 -10.66 -0.53 -27.93
CA ILE A 10 -11.86 -1.17 -27.37
C ILE A 10 -11.57 -2.02 -26.12
N PRO A 11 -10.57 -2.92 -26.09
CA PRO A 11 -10.31 -3.74 -24.91
C PRO A 11 -9.92 -2.91 -23.67
N HIS A 12 -9.24 -1.78 -23.87
CA HIS A 12 -8.83 -0.89 -22.78
C HIS A 12 -10.02 -0.08 -22.24
N VAL A 13 -10.91 0.39 -23.12
CA VAL A 13 -12.16 1.05 -22.70
C VAL A 13 -13.05 0.07 -21.93
N ILE A 14 -13.17 -1.16 -22.41
CA ILE A 14 -13.89 -2.23 -21.71
C ILE A 14 -13.27 -2.49 -20.34
N ALA A 15 -11.94 -2.56 -20.22
CA ALA A 15 -11.27 -2.73 -18.94
C ALA A 15 -11.64 -1.64 -17.94
N VAL A 16 -11.54 -0.37 -18.35
CA VAL A 16 -11.89 0.80 -17.52
C VAL A 16 -13.36 0.73 -17.08
N ALA A 17 -14.27 0.41 -18.01
CA ALA A 17 -15.69 0.28 -17.70
C ALA A 17 -15.96 -0.86 -16.69
N ILE A 18 -15.33 -2.02 -16.87
CA ILE A 18 -15.45 -3.16 -15.94
C ILE A 18 -14.94 -2.77 -14.55
N PHE A 19 -13.78 -2.11 -14.45
CA PHE A 19 -13.24 -1.68 -13.15
C PHE A 19 -14.17 -0.70 -12.44
N ALA A 20 -14.74 0.26 -13.19
CA ALA A 20 -15.68 1.22 -12.63
C ALA A 20 -16.97 0.52 -12.14
N ILE A 21 -17.57 -0.34 -12.98
CA ILE A 21 -18.79 -1.07 -12.62
C ILE A 21 -18.57 -1.93 -11.38
N ILE A 22 -17.49 -2.70 -11.31
CA ILE A 22 -17.23 -3.57 -10.16
C ILE A 22 -16.97 -2.74 -8.90
N ALA A 23 -16.20 -1.65 -8.99
CA ALA A 23 -15.98 -0.76 -7.85
C ALA A 23 -17.28 -0.12 -7.34
N ILE A 24 -18.16 0.30 -8.25
CA ILE A 24 -19.47 0.86 -7.90
C ILE A 24 -20.36 -0.19 -7.22
N ILE A 25 -20.43 -1.40 -7.78
CA ILE A 25 -21.26 -2.48 -7.22
C ILE A 25 -20.74 -2.90 -5.83
N TYR A 26 -19.42 -3.10 -5.71
CA TYR A 26 -18.80 -3.53 -4.46
C TYR A 26 -18.93 -2.47 -3.36
N CYS A 27 -18.80 -1.19 -3.71
CA CYS A 27 -18.91 -0.07 -2.79
C CYS A 27 -20.27 0.63 -2.85
N LYS A 28 -21.33 -0.05 -3.28
CA LYS A 28 -22.68 0.54 -3.44
C LYS A 28 -23.12 1.39 -2.23
N PRO A 29 -22.92 0.98 -0.97
CA PRO A 29 -23.28 1.81 0.19
C PRO A 29 -22.71 3.24 0.15
N ALA A 30 -21.51 3.43 -0.39
CA ALA A 30 -20.88 4.75 -0.50
C ALA A 30 -21.62 5.69 -1.48
N PHE A 31 -22.30 5.13 -2.48
CA PHE A 31 -23.13 5.88 -3.43
C PHE A 31 -24.52 6.19 -2.86
N ASP A 32 -24.96 5.44 -1.85
CA ASP A 32 -26.18 5.71 -1.10
C ASP A 32 -25.98 6.77 0.01
N GLY A 33 -24.81 7.43 0.04
CA GLY A 33 -24.45 8.45 1.04
C GLY A 33 -23.98 7.88 2.39
N LYS A 34 -23.80 6.56 2.50
CA LYS A 34 -23.24 5.94 3.71
C LYS A 34 -21.73 6.13 3.74
N VAL A 35 -21.20 6.39 4.93
CA VAL A 35 -19.76 6.54 5.14
C VAL A 35 -19.23 5.30 5.86
N LEU A 36 -18.07 4.81 5.43
CA LEU A 36 -17.40 3.71 6.09
C LEU A 36 -16.83 4.20 7.43
N GLN A 37 -17.20 3.53 8.53
CA GLN A 37 -16.62 3.83 9.83
C GLN A 37 -15.20 3.27 9.88
N GLN A 38 -14.23 4.17 9.84
CA GLN A 38 -12.80 3.86 9.83
C GLN A 38 -12.17 4.46 11.08
N ASP A 39 -11.48 3.64 11.87
CA ASP A 39 -10.88 4.06 13.14
C ASP A 39 -9.78 5.11 12.91
N ASP A 40 -8.86 4.86 11.98
CA ASP A 40 -7.78 5.78 11.65
C ASP A 40 -8.31 7.14 11.18
N THR A 41 -9.30 7.14 10.29
CA THR A 41 -9.92 8.37 9.78
C THR A 41 -10.61 9.15 10.89
N SER A 42 -11.32 8.45 11.77
CA SER A 42 -12.03 9.06 12.89
C SER A 42 -11.08 9.67 13.92
N GLN A 43 -10.02 8.93 14.28
CA GLN A 43 -8.97 9.41 15.18
C GLN A 43 -8.24 10.62 14.58
N TRP A 44 -7.84 10.54 13.31
CA TRP A 44 -7.23 11.66 12.60
C TRP A 44 -8.12 12.90 12.60
N ARG A 45 -9.42 12.73 12.31
CA ARG A 45 -10.37 13.85 12.31
C ARG A 45 -10.48 14.50 13.69
N ALA A 46 -10.49 13.71 14.75
CA ALA A 46 -10.50 14.22 16.12
C ALA A 46 -9.22 15.03 16.44
N MET A 47 -8.05 14.53 16.03
CA MET A 47 -6.77 15.23 16.21
C MET A 47 -6.72 16.57 15.45
N ALA A 48 -7.26 16.60 14.22
CA ALA A 48 -7.18 17.74 13.32
C ALA A 48 -8.26 18.82 13.55
N GLN A 49 -9.30 18.52 14.35
CA GLN A 49 -10.50 19.37 14.43
C GLN A 49 -10.22 20.82 14.88
N SER A 50 -9.27 21.04 15.80
CA SER A 50 -8.86 22.39 16.21
C SER A 50 -8.13 23.14 15.08
N SER A 51 -7.27 22.45 14.34
CA SER A 51 -6.56 22.99 13.17
C SER A 51 -7.54 23.40 12.07
N PHE A 52 -8.62 22.64 11.85
CA PHE A 52 -9.68 23.03 10.91
C PHE A 52 -10.40 24.31 11.35
N LYS A 53 -10.81 24.42 12.62
CA LYS A 53 -11.43 25.65 13.16
C LYS A 53 -10.50 26.87 13.07
N PHE A 54 -9.20 26.67 13.30
CA PHE A 54 -8.20 27.73 13.13
C PHE A 54 -8.15 28.19 11.66
N LYS A 55 -8.11 27.25 10.72
CA LYS A 55 -8.10 27.55 9.28
C LYS A 55 -9.34 28.31 8.81
N GLU A 56 -10.52 27.96 9.33
CA GLU A 56 -11.78 28.66 9.01
C GLU A 56 -11.74 30.16 9.39
N THR A 57 -10.98 30.52 10.42
CA THR A 57 -10.91 31.89 10.94
C THR A 57 -9.69 32.68 10.44
N HIS A 58 -8.58 32.00 10.10
CA HIS A 58 -7.31 32.64 9.74
C HIS A 58 -6.86 32.37 8.29
N GLY A 59 -7.57 31.48 7.56
CA GLY A 59 -7.30 31.18 6.15
C GLY A 59 -6.22 30.14 5.86
N HIS A 60 -5.45 29.70 6.87
CA HIS A 60 -4.40 28.68 6.72
C HIS A 60 -4.37 27.72 7.91
N PHE A 61 -3.82 26.50 7.73
CA PHE A 61 -3.60 25.60 8.87
C PHE A 61 -2.53 26.12 9.84
N PRO A 62 -2.68 25.90 11.16
CA PRO A 62 -1.63 26.22 12.13
C PRO A 62 -0.50 25.21 12.03
N LEU A 63 0.75 25.66 12.21
CA LEU A 63 1.93 24.77 12.25
C LEU A 63 2.12 24.06 13.60
N TRP A 64 1.35 24.44 14.63
CA TRP A 64 1.37 23.85 15.96
C TRP A 64 -0.06 23.55 16.42
N THR A 65 -0.28 22.42 17.10
CA THR A 65 -1.57 22.06 17.70
C THR A 65 -1.42 21.67 19.15
N ASN A 66 -2.33 22.17 19.99
CA ASN A 66 -2.42 21.82 21.41
C ASN A 66 -3.38 20.65 21.67
N SER A 67 -4.06 20.14 20.64
CA SER A 67 -5.06 19.08 20.78
C SER A 67 -4.46 17.69 21.03
N MET A 68 -3.15 17.54 20.87
CA MET A 68 -2.43 16.29 21.08
C MET A 68 -1.18 16.52 21.93
N PHE A 69 -0.92 15.60 22.87
CA PHE A 69 0.31 15.57 23.68
C PHE A 69 0.69 16.89 24.37
N CYS A 70 -0.31 17.70 24.77
CA CYS A 70 -0.12 19.05 25.34
C CYS A 70 0.57 20.06 24.40
N GLY A 71 0.70 19.74 23.11
CA GLY A 71 1.40 20.57 22.13
C GLY A 71 2.33 19.75 21.25
N MET A 72 2.14 19.81 19.93
CA MET A 72 3.09 19.27 18.96
C MET A 72 3.03 20.00 17.62
N PRO A 73 4.07 19.89 16.77
CA PRO A 73 4.00 20.34 15.38
C PRO A 73 2.84 19.66 14.63
N ALA A 74 2.08 20.44 13.87
CA ALA A 74 0.90 19.97 13.13
C ALA A 74 1.24 19.24 11.82
N TYR A 75 2.53 19.11 11.48
CA TYR A 75 3.03 18.57 10.20
C TYR A 75 2.40 17.23 9.80
N GLN A 76 2.17 16.34 10.77
CA GLN A 76 1.63 14.99 10.55
C GLN A 76 0.12 14.89 10.79
N ILE A 77 -0.55 16.00 11.12
CA ILE A 77 -1.99 16.04 11.44
C ILE A 77 -2.73 16.81 10.35
N ALA A 78 -2.44 18.11 10.20
CA ALA A 78 -3.09 18.96 9.23
C ALA A 78 -2.18 20.14 8.91
N MET A 79 -1.71 20.21 7.66
CA MET A 79 -0.82 21.25 7.17
C MET A 79 -1.11 21.50 5.70
N ASP A 80 -1.07 22.77 5.28
CA ASP A 80 -1.12 23.12 3.87
C ASP A 80 0.24 22.79 3.23
N LEU A 81 0.22 21.96 2.20
CA LEU A 81 1.41 21.56 1.45
C LEU A 81 1.47 22.31 0.13
N GLU A 82 2.43 23.22 0.00
CA GLU A 82 2.74 23.89 -1.27
C GLU A 82 3.69 23.01 -2.11
N ASN A 83 3.17 21.88 -2.61
CA ASN A 83 3.91 21.09 -3.59
C ASN A 83 3.81 21.77 -4.97
N VAL A 84 4.91 21.78 -5.72
CA VAL A 84 4.96 22.33 -7.09
C VAL A 84 3.88 21.68 -7.97
N PHE A 85 3.64 20.40 -7.77
CA PHE A 85 2.54 19.66 -8.37
C PHE A 85 1.68 19.00 -7.28
N SER A 86 0.44 19.47 -7.14
CA SER A 86 -0.55 18.84 -6.27
C SER A 86 -1.06 17.53 -6.90
N THR A 87 -0.98 16.46 -6.13
CA THR A 87 -1.46 15.13 -6.54
C THR A 87 -2.98 14.99 -6.43
N GLU A 88 -3.67 15.90 -5.73
CA GLU A 88 -5.11 15.77 -5.45
C GLU A 88 -6.02 15.93 -6.69
N PRO A 89 -5.90 16.99 -7.52
CA PRO A 89 -6.84 17.20 -8.63
C PRO A 89 -6.74 16.10 -9.69
N LEU A 90 -5.53 15.62 -9.93
CA LEU A 90 -5.29 14.59 -10.94
C LEU A 90 -5.54 13.18 -10.37
N ASN A 91 -5.42 12.94 -9.06
CA ASN A 91 -6.01 11.75 -8.43
C ASN A 91 -7.52 11.68 -8.71
N LYS A 92 -8.25 12.80 -8.61
CA LYS A 92 -9.68 12.85 -8.94
C LYS A 92 -9.94 12.48 -10.41
N ILE A 93 -9.11 12.95 -11.33
CA ILE A 93 -9.24 12.59 -12.77
C ILE A 93 -8.95 11.11 -13.00
N VAL A 94 -7.83 10.60 -12.47
CA VAL A 94 -7.41 9.20 -12.63
C VAL A 94 -8.42 8.24 -12.01
N THR A 95 -9.14 8.67 -10.97
CA THR A 95 -10.19 7.88 -10.30
C THR A 95 -11.60 8.13 -10.83
N LEU A 96 -11.76 8.89 -11.92
CA LEU A 96 -13.06 9.30 -12.48
C LEU A 96 -13.97 10.04 -11.48
N GLY A 97 -13.39 10.61 -10.42
CA GLY A 97 -14.13 11.27 -9.35
C GLY A 97 -14.99 10.33 -8.49
N LEU A 98 -14.73 9.02 -8.52
CA LEU A 98 -15.46 8.06 -7.71
C LEU A 98 -15.30 8.37 -6.21
N PRO A 99 -16.35 8.18 -5.38
CA PRO A 99 -16.27 8.37 -3.95
C PRO A 99 -15.35 7.32 -3.30
N LYS A 100 -14.82 7.63 -2.12
CA LYS A 100 -14.16 6.63 -1.28
C LYS A 100 -15.22 5.66 -0.71
N PRO A 101 -14.93 4.35 -0.61
CA PRO A 101 -13.66 3.68 -0.95
C PRO A 101 -13.54 3.21 -2.41
N ALA A 102 -14.56 3.39 -3.25
CA ALA A 102 -14.59 2.90 -4.63
C ALA A 102 -13.39 3.39 -5.47
N SER A 103 -12.96 4.64 -5.25
CA SER A 103 -11.79 5.22 -5.92
C SER A 103 -10.49 4.46 -5.64
N PHE A 104 -10.31 3.88 -4.45
CA PHE A 104 -9.10 3.10 -4.13
C PHE A 104 -9.02 1.81 -4.94
N PHE A 105 -10.12 1.05 -5.01
CA PHE A 105 -10.19 -0.18 -5.80
C PHE A 105 -10.04 0.10 -7.29
N PHE A 106 -10.69 1.14 -7.79
CA PHE A 106 -10.59 1.55 -9.17
C PHE A 106 -9.15 1.95 -9.54
N LEU A 107 -8.50 2.77 -8.70
CA LEU A 107 -7.11 3.18 -8.91
C LEU A 107 -6.17 1.97 -8.94
N ALA A 108 -6.30 1.05 -7.98
CA ALA A 108 -5.50 -0.17 -7.91
C ALA A 108 -5.68 -1.03 -9.17
N CYS A 109 -6.91 -1.16 -9.68
CA CYS A 109 -7.17 -1.86 -10.95
C CYS A 109 -6.46 -1.17 -12.12
N ILE A 110 -6.60 0.15 -12.26
CA ILE A 110 -6.02 0.91 -13.37
C ILE A 110 -4.48 0.81 -13.37
N CYS A 111 -3.85 1.00 -12.21
CA CYS A 111 -2.41 0.96 -12.08
C CYS A 111 -1.85 -0.44 -12.33
N PHE A 112 -2.50 -1.50 -11.83
CA PHE A 112 -2.07 -2.87 -12.10
C PHE A 112 -2.34 -3.30 -13.55
N TYR A 113 -3.47 -2.88 -14.12
CA TYR A 113 -3.78 -3.10 -15.53
C TYR A 113 -2.73 -2.47 -16.44
N PHE A 114 -2.28 -1.26 -16.13
CA PHE A 114 -1.17 -0.61 -16.83
C PHE A 114 0.13 -1.43 -16.74
N LEU A 115 0.49 -1.94 -15.55
CA LEU A 115 1.64 -2.83 -15.39
C LEU A 115 1.51 -4.07 -16.28
N ALA A 116 0.37 -4.75 -16.24
CA ALA A 116 0.12 -5.94 -17.05
C ALA A 116 0.22 -5.64 -18.56
N CYS A 117 -0.27 -4.48 -19.01
CA CYS A 117 -0.12 -4.03 -20.39
C CYS A 117 1.34 -3.70 -20.73
N ALA A 118 2.11 -3.11 -19.81
CA ALA A 118 3.53 -2.84 -19.99
C ALA A 118 4.35 -4.13 -20.12
N LEU A 119 3.94 -5.20 -19.42
CA LEU A 119 4.49 -6.56 -19.55
C LEU A 119 3.98 -7.31 -20.79
N CYS A 120 3.26 -6.63 -21.71
CA CYS A 120 2.69 -7.21 -22.92
C CYS A 120 1.68 -8.34 -22.69
N CYS A 121 0.99 -8.37 -21.54
CA CYS A 121 -0.08 -9.33 -21.31
C CYS A 121 -1.30 -9.05 -22.19
N ASN A 122 -2.06 -10.10 -22.51
CA ASN A 122 -3.35 -9.96 -23.18
C ASN A 122 -4.29 -9.09 -22.32
N PRO A 123 -4.99 -8.08 -22.90
CA PRO A 123 -5.92 -7.21 -22.17
C PRO A 123 -6.94 -7.94 -21.28
N TYR A 124 -7.44 -9.11 -21.68
CA TYR A 124 -8.40 -9.88 -20.87
C TYR A 124 -7.75 -10.49 -19.62
N VAL A 125 -6.52 -11.00 -19.76
CA VAL A 125 -5.73 -11.50 -18.64
C VAL A 125 -5.35 -10.33 -17.72
N ALA A 126 -4.98 -9.19 -18.30
CA ALA A 126 -4.68 -7.97 -17.57
C ALA A 126 -5.88 -7.46 -16.74
N ILE A 127 -7.11 -7.58 -17.25
CA ILE A 127 -8.33 -7.28 -16.48
C ILE A 127 -8.45 -8.21 -15.27
N ALA A 128 -8.32 -9.51 -15.48
CA ALA A 128 -8.45 -10.50 -14.41
C ALA A 128 -7.38 -10.33 -13.33
N THR A 129 -6.13 -10.05 -13.71
CA THR A 129 -5.03 -9.84 -12.75
C THR A 129 -5.16 -8.51 -12.01
N ALA A 130 -5.62 -7.45 -12.67
CA ALA A 130 -5.91 -6.16 -12.04
C ALA A 130 -7.02 -6.27 -10.98
N LEU A 131 -8.10 -6.99 -11.29
CA LEU A 131 -9.16 -7.27 -10.32
C LEU A 131 -8.66 -8.12 -9.15
N SER A 132 -7.86 -9.16 -9.44
CA SER A 132 -7.27 -10.00 -8.40
C SER A 132 -6.35 -9.21 -7.47
N TYR A 133 -5.60 -8.26 -8.02
CA TYR A 133 -4.75 -7.36 -7.25
C TYR A 133 -5.56 -6.40 -6.37
N ALA A 134 -6.57 -5.74 -6.93
CA ALA A 134 -7.35 -4.74 -6.20
C ALA A 134 -8.21 -5.36 -5.09
N TYR A 135 -8.80 -6.52 -5.34
CA TYR A 135 -9.75 -7.19 -4.45
C TYR A 135 -9.16 -8.36 -3.66
N CYS A 136 -7.83 -8.50 -3.62
CA CYS A 136 -7.20 -9.39 -2.66
C CYS A 136 -7.60 -8.96 -1.25
N THR A 137 -7.88 -9.91 -0.34
CA THR A 137 -8.55 -9.63 0.94
C THR A 137 -7.80 -8.60 1.80
N TYR A 138 -6.48 -8.52 1.67
CA TYR A 138 -5.67 -7.52 2.34
C TYR A 138 -6.09 -6.07 2.02
N ASN A 139 -6.45 -5.76 0.78
CA ASN A 139 -6.78 -4.38 0.37
C ASN A 139 -8.11 -3.88 0.97
N PRO A 140 -9.24 -4.62 0.88
CA PRO A 140 -10.44 -4.28 1.63
C PRO A 140 -10.20 -4.17 3.14
N ILE A 141 -9.36 -5.03 3.73
CA ILE A 141 -9.05 -4.98 5.17
C ILE A 141 -8.41 -3.64 5.55
N ILE A 142 -7.35 -3.21 4.84
CA ILE A 142 -6.67 -1.95 5.17
C ILE A 142 -7.56 -0.73 4.87
N ILE A 143 -8.45 -0.83 3.88
CA ILE A 143 -9.46 0.20 3.61
C ILE A 143 -10.47 0.26 4.76
N ALA A 144 -10.94 -0.88 5.27
CA ALA A 144 -11.95 -0.94 6.33
C ALA A 144 -11.49 -0.25 7.62
N VAL A 145 -10.22 -0.39 7.98
CA VAL A 145 -9.66 0.24 9.19
C VAL A 145 -9.23 1.70 8.99
N GLY A 146 -9.14 2.17 7.74
CA GLY A 146 -8.80 3.57 7.43
C GLY A 146 -7.34 3.85 7.06
N HIS A 147 -6.56 2.81 6.73
CA HIS A 147 -5.19 2.97 6.23
C HIS A 147 -5.16 3.47 4.77
N GLU A 148 -5.77 4.62 4.52
CA GLU A 148 -5.97 5.16 3.17
C GLU A 148 -4.65 5.51 2.47
N THR A 149 -3.71 6.13 3.18
CA THR A 149 -2.37 6.47 2.65
C THR A 149 -1.61 5.22 2.22
N LYS A 150 -1.73 4.13 2.99
CA LYS A 150 -1.17 2.82 2.66
C LYS A 150 -1.80 2.25 1.39
N MET A 151 -3.12 2.28 1.31
CA MET A 151 -3.85 1.78 0.14
C MET A 151 -3.52 2.59 -1.12
N LEU A 152 -3.39 3.91 -1.02
CA LEU A 152 -2.94 4.77 -2.12
C LEU A 152 -1.54 4.41 -2.60
N ALA A 153 -0.60 4.18 -1.69
CA ALA A 153 0.75 3.77 -2.04
C ALA A 153 0.76 2.39 -2.71
N ILE A 154 -0.02 1.44 -2.20
CA ILE A 154 -0.21 0.11 -2.82
C ILE A 154 -0.76 0.28 -4.23
N ALA A 155 -1.80 1.09 -4.43
CA ALA A 155 -2.38 1.31 -5.75
C ALA A 155 -1.38 1.89 -6.76
N TRP A 156 -0.54 2.86 -6.38
CA TRP A 156 0.43 3.47 -7.29
C TRP A 156 1.69 2.62 -7.56
N MET A 157 2.03 1.69 -6.67
CA MET A 157 3.23 0.84 -6.79
C MET A 157 3.31 0.09 -8.14
N PRO A 158 2.27 -0.63 -8.62
CA PRO A 158 2.28 -1.27 -9.93
C PRO A 158 2.55 -0.30 -11.08
N ALA A 159 2.00 0.91 -11.02
CA ALA A 159 2.21 1.90 -12.08
C ALA A 159 3.66 2.37 -12.17
N LEU A 160 4.35 2.52 -11.04
CA LEU A 160 5.78 2.82 -11.03
C LEU A 160 6.61 1.67 -11.63
N ILE A 161 6.31 0.43 -11.23
CA ILE A 161 6.98 -0.76 -11.79
C ILE A 161 6.75 -0.83 -13.30
N GLY A 162 5.52 -0.62 -13.76
CA GLY A 162 5.17 -0.63 -15.19
C GLY A 162 5.89 0.48 -15.97
N SER A 163 6.07 1.65 -15.36
CA SER A 163 6.79 2.78 -15.96
C SER A 163 8.27 2.46 -16.20
N LEU A 164 8.89 1.76 -15.24
CA LEU A 164 10.27 1.29 -15.37
C LEU A 164 10.39 0.16 -16.42
N VAL A 165 9.39 -0.71 -16.53
CA VAL A 165 9.33 -1.71 -17.62
C VAL A 165 9.33 -1.01 -19.00
N LEU A 166 8.64 0.12 -19.16
CA LEU A 166 8.69 0.89 -20.42
C LEU A 166 10.10 1.41 -20.73
N LEU A 167 10.88 1.83 -19.72
CA LEU A 167 12.28 2.20 -19.91
C LEU A 167 13.12 1.00 -20.37
N PHE A 168 12.91 -0.18 -19.76
CA PHE A 168 13.57 -1.43 -20.17
C PHE A 168 13.23 -1.83 -21.60
N ASP A 169 12.01 -1.55 -22.05
CA ASP A 169 11.59 -1.77 -23.43
C ASP A 169 11.92 -0.59 -24.37
N LYS A 170 12.91 0.24 -24.01
CA LYS A 170 13.45 1.36 -24.81
C LYS A 170 12.47 2.49 -25.11
N LYS A 171 11.32 2.55 -24.44
CA LYS A 171 10.35 3.66 -24.56
C LYS A 171 10.76 4.82 -23.66
N TYR A 172 11.95 5.39 -23.91
CA TYR A 172 12.63 6.32 -23.01
C TYR A 172 11.79 7.52 -22.60
N ILE A 173 11.10 8.18 -23.55
CA ILE A 173 10.34 9.40 -23.27
C ILE A 173 9.17 9.08 -22.32
N TRP A 174 8.32 8.14 -22.70
CA TRP A 174 7.15 7.76 -21.90
C TRP A 174 7.54 7.09 -20.59
N GLY A 175 8.56 6.24 -20.60
CA GLY A 175 9.06 5.60 -19.38
C GLY A 175 9.62 6.62 -18.39
N THR A 176 10.37 7.63 -18.85
CA THR A 176 10.93 8.67 -17.95
C THR A 176 9.83 9.53 -17.37
N PHE A 177 8.92 10.03 -18.22
CA PHE A 177 7.79 10.84 -17.79
C PHE A 177 6.90 10.10 -16.79
N LEU A 178 6.49 8.87 -17.12
CA LEU A 178 5.63 8.08 -16.25
C LEU A 178 6.34 7.65 -14.97
N THR A 179 7.66 7.40 -14.98
CA THR A 179 8.43 7.11 -13.77
C THR A 179 8.47 8.33 -12.85
N ALA A 180 8.70 9.54 -13.38
CA ALA A 180 8.70 10.76 -12.58
C ALA A 180 7.31 11.03 -12.01
N PHE A 181 6.29 10.84 -12.83
CA PHE A 181 4.89 10.99 -12.45
C PHE A 181 4.49 10.01 -11.34
N THR A 182 4.64 8.70 -11.57
CA THR A 182 4.22 7.67 -10.63
C THR A 182 5.05 7.67 -9.35
N SER A 183 6.34 8.03 -9.40
CA SER A 183 7.15 8.23 -8.19
C SER A 183 6.67 9.43 -7.37
N ALA A 184 6.29 10.54 -8.01
CA ALA A 184 5.71 11.68 -7.30
C ALA A 184 4.42 11.30 -6.57
N TYR A 185 3.57 10.46 -7.16
CA TYR A 185 2.33 9.99 -6.52
C TYR A 185 2.56 8.96 -5.42
N LEU A 186 3.46 7.99 -5.65
CA LEU A 186 3.80 6.98 -4.66
C LEU A 186 4.42 7.61 -3.41
N ILE A 187 5.34 8.57 -3.59
CA ILE A 187 5.95 9.30 -2.48
C ILE A 187 4.94 10.26 -1.85
N GLY A 188 4.12 10.92 -2.67
CA GLY A 188 3.09 11.86 -2.23
C GLY A 188 1.94 11.21 -1.44
N ALA A 189 1.72 9.90 -1.57
CA ALA A 189 0.84 9.14 -0.69
C ALA A 189 1.32 9.15 0.78
N ASN A 190 2.56 9.59 1.03
CA ASN A 190 3.17 9.77 2.34
C ASN A 190 3.18 8.50 3.22
N HIS A 191 3.27 7.32 2.59
CA HIS A 191 3.39 6.05 3.29
C HIS A 191 4.77 5.41 3.06
N LEU A 192 5.78 5.94 3.75
CA LEU A 192 7.20 5.60 3.56
C LEU A 192 7.51 4.10 3.59
N GLN A 193 6.79 3.30 4.39
CA GLN A 193 7.00 1.85 4.45
C GLN A 193 6.67 1.14 3.13
N ILE A 194 5.58 1.52 2.44
CA ILE A 194 5.22 0.92 1.15
C ILE A 194 6.13 1.45 0.05
N THR A 195 6.50 2.74 0.10
CA THR A 195 7.52 3.32 -0.78
C THR A 195 8.85 2.58 -0.66
N TYR A 196 9.27 2.25 0.57
CA TYR A 196 10.47 1.47 0.83
C TYR A 196 10.37 0.05 0.26
N TYR A 197 9.25 -0.66 0.47
CA TYR A 197 9.05 -1.99 -0.13
C TYR A 197 9.02 -1.95 -1.66
N THR A 198 8.45 -0.89 -2.25
CA THR A 198 8.51 -0.68 -3.70
C THR A 198 9.95 -0.49 -4.18
N ALA A 199 10.78 0.25 -3.42
CA ALA A 199 12.20 0.41 -3.75
C ALA A 199 12.95 -0.93 -3.72
N ILE A 200 12.64 -1.82 -2.77
CA ILE A 200 13.21 -3.19 -2.74
C ILE A 200 12.86 -3.93 -4.03
N ILE A 201 11.59 -3.92 -4.45
CA ILE A 201 11.15 -4.54 -5.72
C ILE A 201 11.93 -3.96 -6.89
N ILE A 202 12.08 -2.63 -6.94
CA ILE A 202 12.84 -1.94 -8.00
C ILE A 202 14.31 -2.35 -8.00
N VAL A 203 14.94 -2.57 -6.84
CA VAL A 203 16.33 -3.05 -6.74
C VAL A 203 16.45 -4.44 -7.36
N PHE A 204 15.62 -5.40 -6.96
CA PHE A 204 15.63 -6.75 -7.55
C PHE A 204 15.38 -6.71 -9.06
N MET A 205 14.39 -5.94 -9.49
CA MET A 205 14.07 -5.73 -10.89
C MET A 205 15.25 -5.11 -11.67
N SER A 206 15.93 -4.13 -11.09
CA SER A 206 17.08 -3.46 -11.71
C SER A 206 18.29 -4.39 -11.83
N ILE A 207 18.53 -5.22 -10.81
CA ILE A 207 19.57 -6.26 -10.86
C ILE A 207 19.25 -7.28 -11.95
N GLY A 208 18.02 -7.79 -12.00
CA GLY A 208 17.58 -8.71 -13.05
C GLY A 208 17.74 -8.12 -14.45
N PHE A 209 17.35 -6.86 -14.63
CA PHE A 209 17.51 -6.15 -15.89
C PHE A 209 18.98 -5.88 -16.25
N ALA A 210 19.82 -5.53 -15.27
CA ALA A 210 21.25 -5.37 -15.47
C ALA A 210 21.87 -6.67 -15.98
N VAL A 211 21.61 -7.79 -15.30
CA VAL A 211 22.06 -9.14 -15.71
C VAL A 211 21.60 -9.44 -17.14
N TYR A 212 20.32 -9.20 -17.45
CA TYR A 212 19.79 -9.39 -18.81
C TYR A 212 20.56 -8.55 -19.85
N CYS A 213 20.81 -7.27 -19.57
CA CYS A 213 21.56 -6.39 -20.47
C CYS A 213 23.02 -6.82 -20.64
N PHE A 214 23.68 -7.29 -19.57
CA PHE A 214 25.04 -7.82 -19.64
C PHE A 214 25.10 -9.06 -20.54
N MET A 215 24.19 -10.02 -20.36
CA MET A 215 24.12 -11.24 -21.18
C MET A 215 23.88 -10.93 -22.67
N HIS A 216 23.09 -9.89 -22.96
CA HIS A 216 22.76 -9.49 -24.33
C HIS A 216 23.66 -8.37 -24.90
N LYS A 217 24.77 -8.04 -24.24
CA LYS A 217 25.73 -7.00 -24.64
C LYS A 217 25.09 -5.60 -24.84
N GLN A 218 24.02 -5.27 -24.11
CA GLN A 218 23.29 -4.00 -24.19
C GLN A 218 23.70 -2.99 -23.10
N ILE A 219 25.01 -2.85 -22.85
CA ILE A 219 25.53 -2.04 -21.73
C ILE A 219 25.17 -0.55 -21.84
N LYS A 220 25.24 0.02 -23.05
CA LYS A 220 24.84 1.42 -23.28
C LYS A 220 23.38 1.64 -22.89
N HIS A 221 22.51 0.69 -23.20
CA HIS A 221 21.09 0.76 -22.88
C HIS A 221 20.87 0.73 -21.35
N LEU A 222 21.61 -0.12 -20.64
CA LEU A 222 21.56 -0.17 -19.17
C LEU A 222 21.88 1.19 -18.54
N PHE A 223 22.97 1.84 -18.95
CA PHE A 223 23.35 3.15 -18.43
C PHE A 223 22.32 4.25 -18.74
N VAL A 224 21.78 4.25 -19.97
CA VAL A 224 20.74 5.21 -20.36
C VAL A 224 19.49 5.03 -19.49
N VAL A 225 19.02 3.80 -19.31
CA VAL A 225 17.85 3.55 -18.47
C VAL A 225 18.11 3.90 -17.01
N ALA A 226 19.26 3.52 -16.45
CA ALA A 226 19.61 3.86 -15.08
C ALA A 226 19.63 5.38 -14.85
N ALA A 227 20.26 6.15 -15.76
CA ALA A 227 20.30 7.60 -15.67
C ALA A 227 18.90 8.23 -15.76
N LEU A 228 18.06 7.77 -16.71
CA LEU A 228 16.70 8.27 -16.87
C LEU A 228 15.81 7.93 -15.67
N ALA A 229 15.91 6.71 -15.14
CA ALA A 229 15.15 6.27 -13.98
C ALA A 229 15.55 7.06 -12.72
N ILE A 230 16.85 7.27 -12.49
CA ILE A 230 17.35 8.07 -11.36
C ILE A 230 16.88 9.52 -11.49
N LEU A 231 17.03 10.14 -12.66
CA LEU A 231 16.58 11.50 -12.92
C LEU A 231 15.08 11.64 -12.63
N ALA A 232 14.28 10.70 -13.15
CA ALA A 232 12.83 10.68 -12.92
C ALA A 232 12.47 10.51 -11.45
N ALA A 233 13.14 9.60 -10.73
CA ALA A 233 12.93 9.41 -9.29
C ALA A 233 13.29 10.66 -8.48
N LEU A 234 14.38 11.36 -8.84
CA LEU A 234 14.77 12.62 -8.20
C LEU A 234 13.72 13.71 -8.40
N VAL A 235 13.07 13.78 -9.57
CA VAL A 235 11.93 14.68 -9.79
C VAL A 235 10.76 14.34 -8.86
N GLY A 236 10.43 13.05 -8.73
CA GLY A 236 9.37 12.60 -7.82
C GLY A 236 9.66 12.90 -6.35
N VAL A 237 10.91 12.71 -5.92
CA VAL A 237 11.38 13.09 -4.57
C VAL A 237 11.33 14.60 -4.39
N GLY A 238 11.83 15.36 -5.37
CA GLY A 238 11.84 16.82 -5.35
C GLY A 238 10.45 17.42 -5.20
N ASN A 239 9.45 16.88 -5.92
CA ASN A 239 8.06 17.33 -5.79
C ASN A 239 7.48 17.16 -4.38
N ASN A 240 7.97 16.17 -3.63
CA ASN A 240 7.48 15.82 -2.31
C ASN A 240 8.47 16.17 -1.19
N ILE A 241 9.46 17.02 -1.47
CA ILE A 241 10.55 17.30 -0.53
C ILE A 241 10.06 17.92 0.77
N MET A 242 8.99 18.73 0.72
CA MET A 242 8.40 19.35 1.91
C MET A 242 7.81 18.30 2.85
N THR A 243 7.01 17.37 2.32
CA THR A 243 6.46 16.23 3.07
C THR A 243 7.57 15.35 3.64
N LEU A 244 8.58 15.03 2.84
CA LEU A 244 9.70 14.17 3.26
C LEU A 244 10.54 14.84 4.36
N ARG A 245 10.84 16.13 4.21
CA ARG A 245 11.67 16.88 5.16
C ARG A 245 10.96 17.08 6.49
N THR A 246 9.70 17.48 6.48
CA THR A 246 8.90 17.64 7.71
C THR A 246 8.71 16.31 8.42
N THR A 247 8.53 15.21 7.69
CA THR A 247 8.49 13.85 8.25
C THR A 247 9.83 13.43 8.83
N SER A 248 10.94 13.70 8.15
CA SER A 248 12.29 13.42 8.64
C SER A 248 12.63 14.24 9.89
N GLU A 249 12.20 15.50 9.96
CA GLU A 249 12.43 16.38 11.11
C GLU A 249 11.63 15.89 12.32
N TYR A 250 10.32 15.71 12.14
CA TYR A 250 9.45 15.22 13.20
C TYR A 250 9.82 13.79 13.65
N GLY A 251 10.25 12.94 12.72
CA GLY A 251 10.67 11.57 13.01
C GLY A 251 11.77 11.49 14.08
N LYS A 252 12.70 12.45 14.09
CA LYS A 252 13.77 12.55 15.11
C LYS A 252 13.26 12.91 16.50
N LEU A 253 12.12 13.60 16.58
CA LEU A 253 11.48 14.01 17.83
C LEU A 253 10.43 13.01 18.30
N SER A 254 10.15 11.97 17.51
CA SER A 254 9.21 10.90 17.83
C SER A 254 9.91 9.72 18.50
N ILE A 255 9.13 8.71 18.92
CA ILE A 255 9.65 7.42 19.40
C ILE A 255 10.62 6.73 18.41
N ARG A 256 10.58 7.11 17.12
CA ARG A 256 11.49 6.61 16.09
C ARG A 256 12.90 7.21 16.16
N GLY A 257 13.04 8.41 16.71
CA GLY A 257 14.34 9.09 16.91
C GLY A 257 15.04 8.70 18.22
N GLY A 258 14.36 7.93 19.07
CA GLY A 258 14.82 7.55 20.40
C GLY A 258 14.34 8.52 21.46
N SER A 259 14.48 8.10 22.73
CA SER A 259 14.08 8.93 23.87
C SER A 259 15.19 8.96 24.93
N ALA A 260 15.51 10.16 25.41
CA ALA A 260 16.39 10.34 26.57
C ALA A 260 15.78 9.77 27.86
N LEU A 261 14.45 9.61 27.89
CA LEU A 261 13.70 9.03 28.99
C LEU A 261 13.56 7.50 28.89
N ALA A 262 14.09 6.87 27.83
CA ALA A 262 14.07 5.41 27.71
C ALA A 262 14.91 4.80 28.84
N THR A 263 14.23 4.11 29.77
CA THR A 263 14.88 3.43 30.89
C THR A 263 15.20 1.98 30.53
N GLU A 264 16.20 1.37 31.18
CA GLU A 264 16.52 -0.06 30.97
C GLU A 264 15.35 -1.00 31.34
N ASN A 265 14.39 -0.50 32.14
CA ASN A 265 13.18 -1.20 32.53
C ASN A 265 12.00 -1.04 31.54
N ASP A 266 12.11 -0.17 30.54
CA ASP A 266 11.15 -0.11 29.44
C ASP A 266 11.35 -1.33 28.55
N LYS A 267 10.70 -2.43 28.92
CA LYS A 267 10.71 -3.71 28.21
C LYS A 267 10.19 -3.55 26.77
N GLY A 268 11.08 -3.12 25.87
CA GLY A 268 11.07 -3.48 24.46
C GLY A 268 10.25 -2.62 23.49
N LYS A 269 10.00 -1.33 23.74
CA LYS A 269 9.29 -0.48 22.76
C LYS A 269 10.14 0.65 22.16
N ALA A 270 10.91 1.38 22.97
CA ALA A 270 11.79 2.44 22.49
C ALA A 270 13.13 2.41 23.23
N THR A 271 14.22 2.53 22.50
CA THR A 271 15.59 2.66 23.01
C THR A 271 16.03 4.12 23.00
N LYS A 272 17.23 4.39 23.53
CA LYS A 272 17.88 5.70 23.40
C LYS A 272 18.14 6.12 21.95
N THR A 273 18.12 5.18 21.00
CA THR A 273 18.44 5.41 19.58
C THR A 273 17.29 5.16 18.61
N GLY A 274 16.09 4.80 19.09
CA GLY A 274 14.91 4.61 18.24
C GLY A 274 14.04 3.42 18.67
N LEU A 275 13.27 2.87 17.74
CA LEU A 275 12.48 1.66 17.98
C LEU A 275 13.38 0.42 17.91
N ASN A 276 13.16 -0.57 18.77
CA ASN A 276 13.84 -1.85 18.63
C ASN A 276 13.26 -2.65 17.46
N LYS A 277 14.00 -3.69 17.05
CA LYS A 277 13.60 -4.55 15.92
C LYS A 277 12.26 -5.23 16.17
N ASP A 278 12.03 -5.71 17.38
CA ASP A 278 10.81 -6.46 17.73
C ASP A 278 9.56 -5.59 17.62
N TYR A 279 9.62 -4.33 18.07
CA TYR A 279 8.53 -3.38 17.88
C TYR A 279 8.33 -3.07 16.39
N ALA A 280 9.41 -2.80 15.65
CA ALA A 280 9.33 -2.50 14.22
C ALA A 280 8.76 -3.67 13.39
N MET A 281 8.94 -4.90 13.86
CA MET A 281 8.48 -6.13 13.21
C MET A 281 7.27 -6.77 13.92
N SER A 282 6.63 -6.07 14.84
CA SER A 282 5.52 -6.61 15.65
C SER A 282 4.24 -6.89 14.86
N TYR A 283 4.13 -6.31 13.66
CA TYR A 283 3.02 -6.52 12.72
C TYR A 283 3.52 -7.22 11.45
N SER A 284 4.26 -8.31 11.63
CA SER A 284 4.85 -9.11 10.54
C SER A 284 4.43 -10.57 10.65
N LEU A 285 4.32 -11.23 9.50
CA LEU A 285 4.06 -12.67 9.42
C LEU A 285 5.27 -13.45 9.99
N TYR A 286 5.02 -14.55 10.69
CA TYR A 286 6.04 -15.56 10.95
C TYR A 286 6.48 -16.20 9.63
N LYS A 287 7.67 -16.80 9.65
CA LYS A 287 8.23 -17.52 8.49
C LYS A 287 7.35 -18.69 8.01
N THR A 288 6.50 -19.22 8.88
CA THR A 288 5.55 -20.30 8.57
C THR A 288 4.20 -19.80 8.05
N GLU A 289 3.90 -18.51 8.21
CA GLU A 289 2.63 -17.90 7.84
C GLU A 289 2.41 -17.50 6.37
N PRO A 290 3.38 -17.58 5.42
CA PRO A 290 3.07 -17.36 4.01
C PRO A 290 1.92 -18.22 3.48
N LEU A 291 1.63 -19.37 4.11
CA LEU A 291 0.45 -20.18 3.81
C LEU A 291 -0.88 -19.43 4.00
N ALA A 292 -0.95 -18.43 4.88
CA ALA A 292 -2.14 -17.58 5.06
C ALA A 292 -2.53 -16.80 3.79
N MET A 293 -1.56 -16.54 2.90
CA MET A 293 -1.80 -15.90 1.62
C MET A 293 -2.56 -16.82 0.64
N MET A 294 -2.36 -18.14 0.75
CA MET A 294 -2.93 -19.16 -0.13
C MET A 294 -4.15 -19.87 0.46
N ILE A 295 -4.19 -20.06 1.77
CA ILE A 295 -5.24 -20.77 2.49
C ILE A 295 -5.94 -19.77 3.42
N PRO A 296 -7.18 -19.36 3.13
CA PRO A 296 -7.87 -18.41 3.98
C PRO A 296 -8.07 -19.00 5.37
N ARG A 297 -7.88 -18.16 6.41
CA ARG A 297 -8.02 -18.53 7.83
C ARG A 297 -7.11 -19.67 8.32
N ALA A 298 -6.01 -19.99 7.62
CA ALA A 298 -5.04 -20.98 8.10
C ALA A 298 -4.46 -20.66 9.49
N PHE A 299 -4.40 -19.38 9.85
CA PHE A 299 -3.94 -18.88 11.16
C PHE A 299 -5.05 -18.15 11.93
N GLY A 300 -6.31 -18.46 11.61
CA GLY A 300 -7.48 -17.88 12.27
C GLY A 300 -8.11 -16.70 11.54
N GLY A 301 -9.10 -16.11 12.21
CA GLY A 301 -9.96 -15.04 11.69
C GLY A 301 -9.51 -13.64 12.12
N GLY A 302 -10.27 -12.62 11.73
CA GLY A 302 -10.07 -11.27 12.24
C GLY A 302 -10.40 -11.14 13.73
N SER A 303 -9.85 -10.12 14.38
CA SER A 303 -10.20 -9.76 15.75
C SER A 303 -11.69 -9.42 15.83
N GLY A 304 -12.41 -10.03 16.77
CA GLY A 304 -13.85 -9.87 16.95
C GLY A 304 -14.72 -10.58 15.91
N GLU A 305 -14.16 -11.50 15.12
CA GLU A 305 -14.93 -12.27 14.13
C GLU A 305 -15.72 -13.45 14.75
N ILE A 306 -15.40 -13.84 15.99
CA ILE A 306 -16.09 -14.94 16.68
C ILE A 306 -17.49 -14.52 17.12
N ASP A 307 -18.50 -15.21 16.59
CA ASP A 307 -19.89 -15.12 17.04
C ASP A 307 -20.02 -15.73 18.44
N GLU A 308 -20.15 -14.88 19.46
CA GLU A 308 -20.26 -15.29 20.87
C GLU A 308 -21.44 -16.25 21.10
N ALA A 309 -22.52 -16.13 20.33
CA ALA A 309 -23.72 -16.95 20.49
C ALA A 309 -23.60 -18.36 19.89
N LYS A 310 -22.61 -18.61 19.02
CA LYS A 310 -22.42 -19.90 18.32
C LYS A 310 -21.12 -20.60 18.66
N SER A 311 -20.22 -19.93 19.36
CA SER A 311 -18.90 -20.45 19.63
C SER A 311 -18.92 -21.38 20.85
N LYS A 312 -18.68 -22.67 20.61
CA LYS A 312 -18.46 -23.67 21.69
C LYS A 312 -17.32 -23.27 22.63
N ALA A 313 -16.34 -22.51 22.14
CA ALA A 313 -15.24 -22.01 22.96
C ALA A 313 -15.75 -20.93 23.93
N VAL A 314 -16.59 -20.01 23.46
CA VAL A 314 -17.22 -18.97 24.29
C VAL A 314 -18.18 -19.61 25.29
N GLU A 315 -19.01 -20.55 24.85
CA GLU A 315 -19.91 -21.34 25.72
C GLU A 315 -19.14 -22.00 26.87
N LYS A 316 -18.05 -22.72 26.56
CA LYS A 316 -17.24 -23.38 27.58
C LYS A 316 -16.52 -22.40 28.51
N LEU A 317 -16.21 -21.20 28.04
CA LEU A 317 -15.60 -20.13 28.83
C LEU A 317 -16.62 -19.46 29.77
N SER A 318 -17.86 -19.31 29.33
CA SER A 318 -18.97 -18.81 30.17
C SER A 318 -19.31 -19.76 31.32
N GLU A 319 -19.02 -21.05 31.19
CA GLU A 319 -19.16 -22.03 32.27
C GLU A 319 -18.04 -21.95 33.33
N MET A 320 -16.94 -21.22 33.05
CA MET A 320 -15.83 -21.05 33.99
C MET A 320 -16.14 -19.98 35.05
N GLN A 321 -15.30 -19.90 36.09
CA GLN A 321 -15.42 -18.84 37.10
C GLN A 321 -15.47 -17.44 36.44
N PRO A 322 -16.37 -16.54 36.85
CA PRO A 322 -16.61 -15.27 36.16
C PRO A 322 -15.35 -14.41 35.95
N GLN A 323 -14.45 -14.41 36.94
CA GLN A 323 -13.17 -13.71 36.86
C GLN A 323 -12.24 -14.27 35.77
N LEU A 324 -12.21 -15.60 35.62
CA LEU A 324 -11.40 -16.26 34.60
C LEU A 324 -12.03 -16.09 33.21
N ALA A 325 -13.36 -16.21 33.11
CA ALA A 325 -14.10 -15.99 31.87
C ALA A 325 -13.86 -14.58 31.31
N GLN A 326 -13.92 -13.57 32.17
CA GLN A 326 -13.71 -12.17 31.77
C GLN A 326 -12.26 -11.88 31.35
N GLN A 327 -11.27 -12.51 31.99
CA GLN A 327 -9.87 -12.42 31.57
C GLN A 327 -9.61 -13.10 30.22
N LEU A 328 -10.25 -14.24 29.98
CA LEU A 328 -10.05 -15.03 28.76
C LEU A 328 -10.84 -14.49 27.57
N GLN A 329 -11.94 -13.77 27.79
CA GLN A 329 -12.74 -13.17 26.73
C GLN A 329 -11.90 -12.24 25.84
N GLY A 330 -10.96 -11.48 26.41
CA GLY A 330 -10.02 -10.64 25.65
C GLY A 330 -9.09 -11.42 24.70
N TYR A 331 -8.80 -12.69 25.01
CA TYR A 331 -7.99 -13.55 24.15
C TYR A 331 -8.81 -14.23 23.05
N ILE A 332 -10.08 -14.57 23.31
CA ILE A 332 -10.99 -15.10 22.28
C ILE A 332 -11.19 -14.06 21.16
N GLN A 333 -11.30 -12.79 21.55
CA GLN A 333 -11.47 -11.67 20.63
C GLN A 333 -10.27 -11.49 19.68
N ALA A 334 -9.09 -12.07 19.98
CA ALA A 334 -7.95 -12.17 19.06
C ALA A 334 -7.97 -13.53 18.36
N SER A 335 -8.86 -13.70 17.38
CA SER A 335 -9.05 -14.97 16.67
C SER A 335 -7.92 -15.31 15.70
N TYR A 336 -7.00 -14.38 15.43
CA TYR A 336 -5.79 -14.59 14.66
C TYR A 336 -4.64 -14.99 15.60
N TRP A 337 -4.04 -16.15 15.36
CA TRP A 337 -2.92 -16.66 16.18
C TRP A 337 -1.57 -16.66 15.45
N GLY A 338 -1.49 -15.92 14.33
CA GLY A 338 -0.24 -15.64 13.66
C GLY A 338 0.49 -14.40 14.23
N GLY A 339 1.67 -14.12 13.69
CA GLY A 339 2.61 -13.09 14.13
C GLY A 339 2.15 -11.65 13.93
N ILE A 340 1.13 -11.43 13.09
CA ILE A 340 0.47 -10.12 12.97
C ILE A 340 -0.29 -9.75 14.26
N GLY A 341 -0.72 -10.74 15.05
CA GLY A 341 -1.52 -10.52 16.26
C GLY A 341 -2.93 -10.00 15.91
N ALA A 342 -3.34 -8.89 16.54
CA ALA A 342 -4.67 -8.32 16.31
C ALA A 342 -4.78 -7.73 14.89
N THR A 343 -5.68 -8.29 14.08
CA THR A 343 -5.88 -7.90 12.69
C THR A 343 -7.37 -7.89 12.34
N ALA A 344 -7.81 -6.99 11.46
CA ALA A 344 -9.18 -7.02 10.94
C ALA A 344 -9.45 -8.20 9.97
N GLY A 345 -8.40 -8.95 9.60
CA GLY A 345 -8.55 -10.23 8.90
C GLY A 345 -7.20 -10.79 8.41
N PRO A 346 -7.17 -12.05 7.96
CA PRO A 346 -5.96 -12.67 7.44
C PRO A 346 -5.56 -12.06 6.08
N PRO A 347 -4.25 -11.94 5.77
CA PRO A 347 -3.76 -11.36 4.53
C PRO A 347 -3.83 -12.37 3.35
N TYR A 348 -5.04 -12.83 3.02
CA TYR A 348 -5.28 -13.74 1.91
C TYR A 348 -5.17 -13.02 0.56
N ILE A 349 -4.42 -13.61 -0.38
CA ILE A 349 -4.20 -13.03 -1.72
C ILE A 349 -4.83 -13.84 -2.86
N GLY A 350 -5.24 -15.08 -2.62
CA GLY A 350 -5.92 -15.92 -3.60
C GLY A 350 -5.21 -17.25 -3.88
N ALA A 351 -5.85 -18.38 -3.56
CA ALA A 351 -5.31 -19.72 -3.81
C ALA A 351 -4.95 -19.94 -5.29
N ILE A 352 -5.84 -19.53 -6.19
CA ILE A 352 -5.65 -19.64 -7.65
C ILE A 352 -4.47 -18.77 -8.10
N ILE A 353 -4.30 -17.57 -7.53
CA ILE A 353 -3.21 -16.66 -7.89
C ILE A 353 -1.86 -17.24 -7.44
N CYS A 354 -1.78 -17.77 -6.21
CA CYS A 354 -0.60 -18.47 -5.73
C CYS A 354 -0.24 -19.67 -6.62
N PHE A 355 -1.23 -20.48 -6.99
CA PHE A 355 -1.03 -21.63 -7.87
C PHE A 355 -0.52 -21.21 -9.26
N LEU A 356 -1.12 -20.18 -9.87
CA LEU A 356 -0.66 -19.62 -11.14
C LEU A 356 0.75 -19.04 -11.04
N ALA A 357 1.14 -18.46 -9.90
CA ALA A 357 2.49 -17.98 -9.67
C ALA A 357 3.52 -19.12 -9.68
N PHE A 358 3.22 -20.25 -9.01
CA PHE A 358 4.07 -21.45 -9.05
C PHE A 358 4.25 -22.00 -10.46
N ILE A 359 3.16 -22.10 -11.22
CA ILE A 359 3.22 -22.50 -12.64
C ILE A 359 4.05 -21.48 -13.45
N GLY A 360 3.85 -20.19 -13.21
CA GLY A 360 4.56 -19.10 -13.88
C GLY A 360 6.07 -19.20 -13.72
N PHE A 361 6.55 -19.54 -12.52
CA PHE A 361 7.99 -19.72 -12.29
C PHE A 361 8.61 -20.88 -13.10
N VAL A 362 7.80 -21.88 -13.47
CA VAL A 362 8.26 -23.00 -14.31
C VAL A 362 8.19 -22.63 -15.79
N ILE A 363 7.06 -22.09 -16.25
CA ILE A 363 6.75 -21.97 -17.69
C ILE A 363 7.28 -20.68 -18.34
N LEU A 364 7.36 -19.58 -17.59
CA LEU A 364 7.71 -18.27 -18.17
C LEU A 364 9.14 -18.24 -18.72
N ASP A 365 9.45 -17.23 -19.53
CA ASP A 365 10.80 -16.97 -20.02
C ASP A 365 11.70 -16.35 -18.93
N ASN A 366 13.01 -16.38 -19.17
CA ASN A 366 13.99 -15.93 -18.17
C ASN A 366 14.04 -14.41 -17.99
N LYS A 367 13.33 -13.61 -18.81
CA LYS A 367 13.39 -12.14 -18.78
C LYS A 367 12.90 -11.57 -17.44
N TYR A 368 11.76 -12.04 -16.94
CA TYR A 368 11.17 -11.53 -15.70
C TYR A 368 11.15 -12.53 -14.53
N LYS A 369 11.20 -13.83 -14.85
CA LYS A 369 11.05 -14.93 -13.88
C LYS A 369 11.97 -14.81 -12.66
N TRP A 370 13.27 -14.67 -12.88
CA TRP A 370 14.27 -14.87 -11.82
C TRP A 370 14.31 -13.73 -10.81
N TRP A 371 14.15 -12.49 -11.25
CA TRP A 371 14.14 -11.37 -10.31
C TRP A 371 12.83 -11.31 -9.52
N ILE A 372 11.69 -11.68 -10.13
CA ILE A 372 10.42 -11.81 -9.42
C ILE A 372 10.54 -12.89 -8.36
N LEU A 373 11.06 -14.08 -8.72
CA LEU A 373 11.25 -15.18 -7.79
C LEU A 373 12.19 -14.80 -6.63
N ALA A 374 13.33 -14.17 -6.94
CA ALA A 374 14.28 -13.72 -5.93
C ALA A 374 13.65 -12.68 -4.99
N CYS A 375 12.88 -11.73 -5.53
CA CYS A 375 12.15 -10.75 -4.73
C CYS A 375 11.09 -11.43 -3.85
N THR A 376 10.31 -12.37 -4.39
CA THR A 376 9.30 -13.12 -3.63
C THR A 376 9.94 -13.90 -2.49
N VAL A 377 11.01 -14.67 -2.75
CA VAL A 377 11.71 -15.43 -1.72
C VAL A 377 12.26 -14.49 -0.64
N PHE A 378 12.89 -13.38 -1.03
CA PHE A 378 13.39 -12.39 -0.09
C PHE A 378 12.29 -11.82 0.82
N THR A 379 11.09 -11.56 0.29
CA THR A 379 9.97 -11.05 1.08
C THR A 379 9.33 -12.07 2.03
N LEU A 380 9.55 -13.37 1.80
CA LEU A 380 9.02 -14.44 2.65
C LEU A 380 9.99 -14.85 3.77
N MET A 381 11.26 -14.43 3.70
CA MET A 381 12.31 -14.70 4.69
C MET A 381 12.33 -13.66 5.80
#